data_AF-A0A5E7ZI67-F1
#
_entry.id   AF-A0A5E7ZI67-F1
#
_cell.length_a   1.000
_cell.length_b   1.000
_cell.length_c   1.000
_cell.angle_alpha   90.00
_cell.angle_beta   90.00
_cell.angle_gamma   90.00
#
_symmetry.space_group_name_H-M   'P 1'
#
loop_
_entity.id
_entity.type
_entity.pdbx_description
1 polymer ?
#
loop_
_entity_poly.entity_id
_entity_poly.type
_entity_poly.pdbx_seq_one_letter_code
_entity_poly.pdbx_strand_id
1 'polypeptide(L)'
;MLFQWLVVASIAGLVVTSVLHSIGGEIYLLRPLFKHRGNRVLDHQLARMVLRFAWHVTSVTWIVLAVILYALAFDEPHLQTMILGSVGLSFTAVGIFDLVVSRGRHIGWPPLLLTGLFALAALFYG
;
A
#
# COMPACT_ATOMS: atom_id res chain seq x y z
N MET A 1 -4.22 -5.52 -29.34
CA MET A 1 -3.58 -4.19 -29.30
C MET A 1 -4.35 -3.19 -28.46
N LEU A 2 -5.63 -2.91 -28.73
CA LEU A 2 -6.42 -1.96 -27.92
C LEU A 2 -6.47 -2.35 -26.44
N PHE A 3 -6.68 -3.63 -26.14
CA PHE A 3 -6.66 -4.16 -24.77
C PHE A 3 -5.38 -3.79 -24.01
N GLN A 4 -4.20 -4.08 -24.59
CA GLN A 4 -2.92 -3.77 -23.98
C GLN A 4 -2.75 -2.26 -23.73
N TRP A 5 -3.17 -1.41 -24.67
CA TRP A 5 -3.11 0.03 -24.51
C TRP A 5 -4.01 0.55 -23.37
N LEU A 6 -5.21 0.00 -23.23
CA LEU A 6 -6.11 0.34 -22.11
C LEU A 6 -5.52 -0.08 -20.76
N VAL A 7 -4.85 -1.24 -20.70
CA VAL A 7 -4.16 -1.69 -19.48
C VAL A 7 -2.96 -0.79 -19.16
N VAL A 8 -2.15 -0.41 -20.15
CA VAL A 8 -1.04 0.54 -19.95
C VAL A 8 -1.56 1.88 -19.43
N ALA A 9 -2.65 2.41 -20.00
CA ALA A 9 -3.27 3.64 -19.51
C ALA A 9 -3.75 3.52 -18.05
N SER A 10 -4.30 2.35 -17.68
CA SER A 10 -4.76 2.08 -16.31
C SER A 10 -3.59 1.99 -15.33
N ILE A 11 -2.49 1.33 -15.71
CA ILE A 11 -1.25 1.27 -14.92
C ILE A 11 -0.68 2.68 -14.72
N ALA A 12 -0.58 3.48 -15.79
CA ALA A 12 -0.12 4.86 -15.68
C ALA A 12 -1.00 5.69 -14.74
N GLY A 13 -2.33 5.52 -14.83
CA GLY A 13 -3.29 6.15 -13.92
C GLY A 13 -3.09 5.75 -12.45
N LEU A 14 -2.87 4.46 -12.16
CA LEU A 14 -2.59 3.96 -10.81
C LEU A 14 -1.28 4.53 -10.26
N VAL A 15 -0.22 4.59 -11.07
CA VAL A 15 1.08 5.16 -10.66
C VAL A 15 0.95 6.66 -10.37
N VAL A 16 0.30 7.42 -11.27
CA VAL A 16 0.05 8.86 -11.05
C VAL A 16 -0.80 9.07 -9.80
N THR A 17 -1.85 8.28 -9.61
CA THR A 17 -2.71 8.35 -8.42
C THR A 17 -1.93 8.06 -7.14
N SER A 18 -1.07 7.03 -7.15
CA SER A 18 -0.18 6.68 -6.04
C SER A 18 0.75 7.82 -5.66
N VAL A 19 1.38 8.45 -6.64
CA VAL A 19 2.27 9.61 -6.42
C VAL A 19 1.50 10.81 -5.88
N LEU A 20 0.39 11.19 -6.53
CA LEU A 20 -0.41 12.35 -6.14
C LEU A 20 -1.02 12.19 -4.75
N HIS A 21 -1.55 11.02 -4.44
CA HIS A 21 -2.11 10.75 -3.13
C HIS A 21 -1.01 10.74 -2.06
N SER A 22 0.07 9.99 -2.26
CA SER A 22 1.15 9.88 -1.28
C SER A 22 1.82 11.22 -1.00
N ILE A 23 2.43 11.81 -2.04
CA ILE A 23 3.25 13.02 -1.89
C ILE A 23 2.37 14.26 -1.81
N GLY A 24 1.39 14.38 -2.71
CA GLY A 24 0.48 15.53 -2.71
C GLY A 24 -0.36 15.58 -1.44
N GLY A 25 -0.91 14.46 -0.99
CA GLY A 25 -1.67 14.44 0.26
C GLY A 25 -0.83 14.72 1.51
N GLU A 26 0.42 14.23 1.59
CA GLU A 26 1.30 14.60 2.71
C GLU A 26 1.59 16.12 2.70
N ILE A 27 1.91 16.70 1.54
CA ILE A 27 2.28 18.12 1.43
C ILE A 27 1.08 19.05 1.66
N TYR A 28 -0.04 18.78 1.00
CA TYR A 28 -1.17 19.70 0.92
C TYR A 28 -2.26 19.44 1.95
N LEU A 29 -2.33 18.23 2.54
CA LEU A 29 -3.36 17.88 3.54
C LEU A 29 -2.75 17.56 4.90
N LEU A 30 -1.92 16.51 5.02
CA LEU A 30 -1.49 16.01 6.32
C LEU A 30 -0.54 16.97 7.05
N ARG A 31 0.45 17.55 6.36
CA ARG A 31 1.34 18.55 6.97
C ARG A 31 0.57 19.77 7.50
N PRO A 32 -0.31 20.42 6.73
CA PRO A 32 -1.17 21.48 7.26
C PRO A 32 -2.06 21.02 8.41
N LEU A 33 -2.68 19.84 8.30
CA LEU A 33 -3.55 19.28 9.33
C LEU A 33 -2.82 19.13 10.67
N PHE A 34 -1.59 18.61 10.67
CA PHE A 34 -0.81 18.40 11.89
C PHE A 34 -0.18 19.68 12.47
N LYS A 35 -0.15 20.78 11.70
CA LYS A 35 0.28 22.09 12.23
C LYS A 35 -0.78 22.74 13.11
N HIS A 36 -2.06 22.42 12.91
CA HIS A 36 -3.15 22.96 13.71
C HIS A 36 -3.10 22.38 15.14
N ARG A 37 -3.23 23.24 16.15
CA ARG A 37 -3.20 22.89 17.58
C ARG A 37 -4.61 22.87 18.17
N GLY A 38 -4.77 22.20 19.30
CA GLY A 38 -6.03 22.16 20.06
C GLY A 38 -6.94 20.97 19.75
N ASN A 39 -6.49 20.02 18.91
CA ASN A 39 -7.19 18.75 18.67
C ASN A 39 -6.52 17.63 19.46
N ARG A 40 -7.23 17.13 20.49
CA ARG A 40 -6.73 16.06 21.39
C ARG A 40 -6.27 14.79 20.68
N VAL A 41 -6.93 14.41 19.58
CA VAL A 41 -6.54 13.22 18.79
C VAL A 41 -5.25 13.50 18.04
N LEU A 42 -5.20 14.62 17.32
CA LEU A 42 -4.03 15.00 16.53
C LEU A 42 -2.83 15.37 17.37
N ASP A 43 -3.00 15.71 18.65
CA ASP A 43 -1.89 15.94 19.59
C ASP A 43 -1.13 14.63 19.92
N HIS A 44 -1.80 13.48 19.83
CA HIS A 44 -1.19 12.18 20.08
C HIS A 44 -0.30 11.71 18.91
N GLN A 45 0.96 11.37 19.20
CA GLN A 45 1.94 10.96 18.19
C GLN A 45 1.50 9.71 17.41
N LEU A 46 0.93 8.71 18.08
CA LEU A 46 0.46 7.48 17.43
C LEU A 46 -0.67 7.79 16.42
N ALA A 47 -1.58 8.72 16.74
CA ALA A 47 -2.68 9.06 15.85
C ALA A 47 -2.17 9.73 14.57
N ARG A 48 -1.24 10.69 14.69
CA ARG A 48 -0.58 11.32 13.53
C ARG A 48 0.18 10.29 12.69
N MET A 49 0.86 9.35 13.33
CA MET A 49 1.57 8.27 12.66
C MET A 49 0.61 7.37 11.90
N VAL A 50 -0.45 6.87 12.54
CA VAL A 50 -1.47 6.02 11.92
C VAL A 50 -2.15 6.73 10.75
N LEU A 51 -2.42 8.04 10.85
CA LEU A 51 -2.98 8.81 9.74
C LEU A 51 -2.03 8.88 8.55
N ARG A 52 -0.73 9.16 8.75
CA ARG A 52 0.26 9.09 7.66
C ARG A 52 0.38 7.70 7.09
N PHE A 53 0.43 6.70 7.95
CA PHE A 53 0.55 5.31 7.57
C PHE A 53 -0.61 4.86 6.68
N ALA A 54 -1.86 5.13 7.11
CA ALA A 54 -3.07 4.85 6.35
C ALA A 54 -3.07 5.56 4.98
N TRP A 55 -2.49 6.77 4.92
CA TRP A 55 -2.37 7.53 3.69
C TRP A 55 -1.37 6.91 2.70
N HIS A 56 -0.19 6.51 3.18
CA HIS A 56 0.86 5.95 2.32
C HIS A 56 0.59 4.48 1.95
N VAL A 57 -0.05 3.69 2.81
CA VAL A 57 -0.36 2.28 2.51
C VAL A 57 -1.32 2.15 1.33
N THR A 58 -2.30 3.06 1.19
CA THR A 58 -3.17 3.08 0.00
C THR A 58 -2.38 3.34 -1.29
N SER A 59 -1.30 4.12 -1.21
CA SER A 59 -0.43 4.36 -2.36
C SER A 59 0.34 3.11 -2.76
N VAL A 60 0.80 2.33 -1.77
CA VAL A 60 1.43 1.01 -1.98
C VAL A 60 0.45 0.03 -2.63
N THR A 61 -0.81 -0.02 -2.17
CA THR A 61 -1.79 -0.94 -2.74
C THR A 61 -2.13 -0.63 -4.21
N TRP A 62 -2.15 0.64 -4.63
CA TRP A 62 -2.29 0.95 -6.07
C TRP A 62 -1.10 0.48 -6.91
N ILE A 63 0.12 0.48 -6.37
CA ILE A 63 1.27 -0.10 -7.07
C ILE A 63 1.13 -1.62 -7.19
N VAL A 64 0.65 -2.30 -6.15
CA VAL A 64 0.32 -3.73 -6.22
C VAL A 64 -0.72 -3.99 -7.33
N LEU A 65 -1.79 -3.19 -7.39
CA LEU A 65 -2.78 -3.30 -8.47
C LEU A 65 -2.17 -3.09 -9.86
N ALA A 66 -1.22 -2.16 -10.00
CA ALA A 66 -0.52 -1.96 -11.26
C ALA A 66 0.32 -3.18 -11.66
N VAL A 67 0.98 -3.85 -10.70
CA VAL A 67 1.71 -5.10 -10.93
C VAL A 67 0.76 -6.22 -11.38
N ILE A 68 -0.42 -6.32 -10.76
CA ILE A 68 -1.43 -7.32 -11.13
C ILE A 68 -1.95 -7.08 -12.55
N LEU A 69 -2.24 -5.83 -12.91
CA LEU A 69 -2.67 -5.46 -14.26
C LEU A 69 -1.58 -5.73 -15.30
N TYR A 70 -0.32 -5.46 -14.96
CA TYR A 70 0.81 -5.78 -15.82
C TYR A 70 0.90 -7.29 -16.07
N ALA A 71 0.86 -8.09 -15.00
CA ALA A 71 0.94 -9.55 -15.09
C ALA A 71 -0.18 -10.11 -15.99
N LEU A 72 -1.41 -9.61 -15.80
CA LEU A 72 -2.56 -10.04 -16.59
C LEU A 72 -2.40 -9.76 -18.09
N ALA A 73 -1.84 -8.61 -18.46
CA ALA A 73 -1.77 -8.20 -19.86
C ALA A 73 -0.49 -8.60 -20.60
N PHE A 74 0.59 -8.86 -19.85
CA PHE A 74 1.94 -9.00 -20.40
C PHE A 74 2.72 -10.22 -19.88
N ASP A 75 2.29 -10.85 -18.78
CA ASP A 75 3.02 -11.96 -18.15
C ASP A 75 2.08 -13.00 -17.52
N GLU A 76 1.09 -13.42 -18.30
CA GLU A 76 0.05 -14.35 -17.86
C GLU A 76 0.61 -15.68 -17.30
N PRO A 77 1.68 -16.30 -17.85
CA PRO A 77 2.27 -17.50 -17.28
C PRO A 77 2.76 -17.35 -15.82
N HIS A 78 3.10 -16.13 -15.39
CA HIS A 78 3.55 -15.84 -14.02
C HIS A 78 2.49 -15.10 -13.20
N LEU A 79 1.24 -14.99 -13.67
CA LEU A 79 0.17 -14.20 -13.04
C LEU A 79 -0.04 -14.56 -11.57
N GLN A 80 -0.15 -15.85 -11.26
CA GLN A 80 -0.32 -16.34 -9.89
C GLN A 80 0.85 -15.92 -8.98
N THR A 81 2.09 -16.14 -9.43
CA THR A 81 3.30 -15.76 -8.69
C THR A 81 3.40 -14.25 -8.50
N MET A 82 3.06 -13.45 -9.52
CA MET A 82 3.09 -12.00 -9.45
C MET A 82 2.02 -11.45 -8.50
N ILE A 83 0.81 -12.00 -8.50
CA ILE A 83 -0.25 -11.62 -7.53
C ILE A 83 0.18 -11.95 -6.11
N LEU A 84 0.51 -13.21 -5.83
CA LEU A 84 0.85 -13.67 -4.49
C LEU A 84 2.14 -13.01 -3.96
N GLY A 85 3.15 -12.89 -4.82
CA GLY A 85 4.42 -12.24 -4.48
C GLY A 85 4.27 -10.74 -4.23
N SER A 86 3.55 -10.01 -5.07
CA SER A 86 3.38 -8.55 -4.89
C SER A 86 2.52 -8.22 -3.67
N VAL A 87 1.41 -8.93 -3.44
CA VAL A 87 0.60 -8.79 -2.22
C VAL A 87 1.42 -9.20 -1.01
N GLY A 88 2.08 -10.36 -1.09
CA GLY A 88 2.88 -10.93 -0.03
C GLY A 88 3.98 -10.02 0.47
N LEU A 89 4.89 -9.62 -0.42
CA LEU A 89 6.01 -8.74 -0.09
C LEU A 89 5.53 -7.38 0.42
N SER A 90 4.52 -6.78 -0.22
CA SER A 90 4.04 -5.44 0.14
C SER A 90 3.37 -5.44 1.52
N PHE A 91 2.44 -6.36 1.78
CA PHE A 91 1.72 -6.40 3.06
C PHE A 91 2.61 -6.88 4.22
N THR A 92 3.57 -7.79 3.97
CA THR A 92 4.58 -8.13 4.97
C THR A 92 5.45 -6.92 5.31
N ALA A 93 5.96 -6.19 4.32
CA ALA A 93 6.77 -4.99 4.57
C ALA A 93 5.97 -3.90 5.31
N VAL A 94 4.73 -3.66 4.89
CA VAL A 94 3.79 -2.72 5.54
C VAL A 94 3.48 -3.13 6.98
N GLY A 95 3.21 -4.42 7.23
CA GLY A 95 2.93 -4.94 8.56
C GLY A 95 4.14 -4.87 9.50
N ILE A 96 5.34 -5.18 9.00
CA ILE A 96 6.60 -5.01 9.74
C ILE A 96 6.82 -3.53 10.05
N PHE A 97 6.65 -2.65 9.06
CA PHE A 97 6.79 -1.21 9.26
C PHE A 97 5.84 -0.71 10.34
N ASP A 98 4.55 -1.07 10.28
CA ASP A 98 3.56 -0.67 11.26
C ASP A 98 3.88 -1.21 12.67
N LEU A 99 4.29 -2.48 12.78
CA LEU A 99 4.75 -3.07 14.05
C LEU A 99 5.92 -2.27 14.64
N VAL A 100 6.97 -2.00 13.85
CA VAL A 100 8.19 -1.34 14.31
C VAL A 100 7.91 0.13 14.67
N VAL A 101 7.24 0.87 13.79
CA VAL A 101 7.00 2.31 13.97
C VAL A 101 5.97 2.57 15.06
N SER A 102 4.92 1.74 15.16
CA SER A 102 3.94 1.84 16.26
C SER A 102 4.46 1.26 17.58
N ARG A 103 5.58 0.53 17.56
CA ARG A 103 6.07 -0.30 18.69
C ARG A 103 5.01 -1.27 19.18
N GLY A 104 4.30 -1.89 18.25
CA GLY A 104 3.19 -2.81 18.50
C GLY A 104 1.91 -2.19 19.06
N ARG A 105 1.82 -0.85 19.11
CA ARG A 105 0.66 -0.14 19.70
C ARG A 105 -0.50 0.03 18.72
N HIS A 106 -0.26 -0.07 17.41
CA HIS A 106 -1.32 0.01 16.42
C HIS A 106 -1.88 -1.38 16.14
N ILE A 107 -3.16 -1.61 16.41
CA ILE A 107 -3.80 -2.93 16.27
C ILE A 107 -3.83 -3.45 14.81
N GLY A 108 -3.51 -2.59 13.83
CA GLY A 108 -3.44 -2.98 12.42
C GLY A 108 -2.25 -3.85 12.05
N TRP A 109 -1.16 -3.86 12.83
CA TRP A 109 0.07 -4.54 12.40
C TRP A 109 -0.09 -6.05 12.23
N PRO A 110 -0.80 -6.81 13.11
CA PRO A 110 -0.93 -8.26 12.94
C PRO A 110 -1.68 -8.67 11.66
N PRO A 111 -2.90 -8.17 11.36
CA PRO A 111 -3.60 -8.59 10.17
C PRO A 111 -2.88 -8.17 8.88
N LEU A 112 -2.21 -7.02 8.86
CA LEU A 112 -1.38 -6.61 7.73
C LEU A 112 -0.23 -7.59 7.48
N LEU A 113 0.53 -7.91 8.54
CA LEU A 113 1.64 -8.85 8.46
C LEU A 113 1.18 -10.25 8.05
N LEU A 114 0.13 -10.78 8.70
CA LEU A 114 -0.40 -12.10 8.41
C LEU A 114 -0.93 -12.23 6.99
N THR A 115 -1.58 -11.18 6.46
CA THR A 115 -2.03 -11.15 5.06
C THR A 115 -0.86 -11.36 4.10
N GLY A 116 0.26 -10.65 4.31
CA GLY A 116 1.45 -10.81 3.49
C GLY A 116 2.10 -12.19 3.64
N LEU A 117 2.22 -12.67 4.88
CA LEU A 117 2.82 -13.98 5.16
C LEU A 117 2.01 -15.13 4.56
N PHE A 118 0.67 -15.09 4.66
CA PHE A 118 -0.18 -16.12 4.05
C PHE A 118 -0.14 -16.08 2.52
N ALA A 119 -0.08 -14.88 1.91
CA ALA A 119 0.09 -14.77 0.46
C ALA A 119 1.44 -15.34 -0.01
N LEU A 120 2.54 -15.06 0.73
CA LEU A 120 3.85 -15.65 0.44
C LEU A 120 3.86 -17.16 0.68
N ALA A 121 3.24 -17.65 1.76
CA ALA A 121 3.14 -19.07 2.05
C ALA A 121 2.39 -19.81 0.93
N ALA A 122 1.34 -19.22 0.37
CA ALA A 122 0.57 -19.81 -0.72
C ALA A 122 1.40 -20.11 -1.99
N LEU A 123 2.52 -19.40 -2.21
CA LEU A 123 3.44 -19.71 -3.32
C LEU A 123 4.06 -21.10 -3.24
N PHE A 124 4.08 -21.73 -2.06
CA PHE A 124 4.61 -23.08 -1.86
C PHE A 124 3.55 -24.18 -2.03
N TYR A 125 2.29 -23.81 -2.24
CA TYR A 125 1.15 -24.74 -2.25
C TYR A 125 0.26 -24.64 -3.50
N GLY A 126 0.61 -23.77 -4.46
CA GLY A 126 -0.13 -23.60 -5.71
C GLY A 126 0.79 -23.77 -6.91
#